data_AF-A0AAE7D6Q6-F1
#
_entry.id   AF-A0AAE7D6Q6-F1
#
_cell.length_a   1.000
_cell.length_b   1.000
_cell.length_c   1.000
_cell.angle_alpha   90.00
_cell.angle_beta   90.00
_cell.angle_gamma   90.00
#
_symmetry.space_group_name_H-M   'P 1'
#
loop_
_entity.id
_entity.type
_entity.pdbx_description
1 polymer ?
#
loop_
_entity_poly.entity_id
_entity_poly.type
_entity_poly.pdbx_seq_one_letter_code
_entity_poly.pdbx_strand_id
1 'polypeptide(L)'
;MTTFLITGEPYTSAASSGSMGSTGSTGARGVDGAVAVENSNIVCSRKPGNGQVGNSGSTGSTGTAGAKGRPAPPSTVHLGVVTGTVTIKAGGGTGQDGGQGGTGGTGGQGGQPGNNPPFNFPPPFHIPPVYPCTAGVPGAQGPGGKGGNGGNAGNGGDGATIMAFYTSFNDGEIEPVTFYGTPGTPGPGGNGGSSSNSNLGPGNPGAPGNPGTASSIIIRQES
;
A
#
# COMPACT_ATOMS: atom_id res chain seq x y z
N MET A 1 -16.49 36.71 22.54
CA MET A 1 -15.79 35.45 22.80
C MET A 1 -14.51 35.46 21.98
N THR A 2 -13.36 35.32 22.64
CA THR A 2 -12.04 35.24 21.98
C THR A 2 -11.49 33.84 22.16
N THR A 3 -10.89 33.25 21.13
CA THR A 3 -10.30 31.90 21.22
C THR A 3 -8.84 31.91 20.81
N PHE A 4 -7.97 31.39 21.68
CA PHE A 4 -6.58 31.07 21.36
C PHE A 4 -6.49 29.57 21.09
N LEU A 5 -5.96 29.18 19.92
CA LEU A 5 -5.68 27.78 19.60
C LEU A 5 -4.17 27.59 19.52
N ILE A 6 -3.64 26.76 20.41
CA ILE A 6 -2.21 26.45 20.51
C ILE A 6 -2.05 24.96 20.26
N THR A 7 -1.60 24.60 19.06
CA THR A 7 -1.46 23.21 18.63
C THR A 7 -0.18 22.99 17.87
N GLY A 8 0.29 21.74 17.85
CA GLY A 8 1.40 21.34 16.99
C GLY A 8 0.99 21.44 15.52
N GLU A 9 1.90 21.94 14.68
CA GLU A 9 1.60 22.12 13.26
C GLU A 9 1.29 20.78 12.56
N PRO A 10 0.36 20.78 11.58
CA PRO A 10 0.07 19.58 10.81
C PRO A 10 1.24 19.22 9.89
N TYR A 11 1.28 17.94 9.50
CA TYR A 11 2.19 17.51 8.42
C TYR A 11 1.71 18.05 7.07
N THR A 12 2.65 18.56 6.27
CA THR A 12 2.37 19.11 4.93
C THR A 12 2.53 18.08 3.81
N SER A 13 3.11 16.92 4.12
CA SER A 13 3.30 15.81 3.19
C SER A 13 2.72 14.53 3.77
N ALA A 14 2.09 13.71 2.92
CA ALA A 14 1.65 12.37 3.30
C ALA A 14 2.84 11.41 3.49
N ALA A 15 2.62 10.34 4.25
CA ALA A 15 3.54 9.22 4.27
C ALA A 15 3.59 8.56 2.87
N SER A 16 4.76 8.06 2.48
CA SER A 16 4.94 7.49 1.15
C SER A 16 4.28 6.12 1.03
N SER A 17 3.60 5.89 -0.10
CA SER A 17 3.07 4.58 -0.44
C SER A 17 4.19 3.57 -0.74
N GLY A 18 3.88 2.30 -0.55
CA GLY A 18 4.72 1.20 -1.01
C GLY A 18 4.77 1.12 -2.53
N SER A 19 5.88 0.60 -3.04
CA SER A 19 6.10 0.29 -4.44
C SER A 19 5.37 -0.97 -4.89
N MET A 20 4.98 -1.01 -6.17
CA MET A 20 4.43 -2.20 -6.81
C MET A 20 5.44 -3.36 -6.82
N GLY A 21 4.93 -4.59 -6.68
CA GLY A 21 5.72 -5.81 -6.88
C GLY A 21 6.09 -6.04 -8.35
N SER A 22 7.17 -6.77 -8.61
CA SER A 22 7.59 -7.12 -9.96
C SER A 22 6.68 -8.17 -10.59
N THR A 23 6.47 -8.07 -11.90
CA THR A 23 5.79 -9.10 -12.69
C THR A 23 6.55 -10.42 -12.65
N GLY A 24 5.83 -11.53 -12.53
CA GLY A 24 6.41 -12.87 -12.60
C GLY A 24 7.00 -13.17 -13.97
N SER A 25 8.00 -14.04 -14.04
CA SER A 25 8.59 -14.44 -15.32
C SER A 25 7.68 -15.36 -16.11
N THR A 26 7.77 -15.29 -17.44
CA THR A 26 7.04 -16.19 -18.35
C THR A 26 7.47 -17.63 -18.16
N GLY A 27 6.51 -18.56 -18.23
CA GLY A 27 6.76 -19.99 -18.17
C GLY A 27 7.60 -20.48 -19.36
N ALA A 28 8.38 -21.54 -19.15
CA ALA A 28 9.16 -22.13 -20.22
C ALA A 28 8.27 -22.70 -21.34
N ARG A 29 8.77 -22.64 -22.57
CA ARG A 29 8.12 -23.27 -23.72
C ARG A 29 8.06 -24.79 -23.55
N GLY A 30 6.96 -25.40 -24.01
CA GLY A 30 6.87 -26.84 -24.18
C GLY A 30 7.88 -27.38 -25.20
N VAL A 31 8.27 -28.64 -25.06
CA VAL A 31 9.18 -29.30 -26.00
C VAL A 31 8.50 -29.54 -27.35
N ASP A 32 9.20 -29.32 -28.45
CA ASP A 32 8.63 -29.55 -29.79
C ASP A 32 8.36 -31.05 -30.02
N GLY A 33 7.27 -31.33 -30.74
CA GLY A 33 6.92 -32.69 -31.15
C GLY A 33 7.93 -33.25 -32.15
N ALA A 34 7.72 -34.51 -32.52
CA ALA A 34 8.45 -35.18 -33.58
C ALA A 34 7.51 -36.16 -34.30
N VAL A 35 7.74 -36.32 -35.61
CA VAL A 35 7.03 -37.27 -36.47
C VAL A 35 8.01 -38.34 -36.95
N ALA A 36 7.51 -39.56 -37.14
CA ALA A 36 8.25 -40.67 -37.74
C ALA A 36 7.35 -41.43 -38.72
N VAL A 37 7.98 -42.25 -39.57
CA VAL A 37 7.28 -43.19 -40.45
C VAL A 37 7.53 -44.59 -39.93
N GLU A 38 6.47 -45.28 -39.54
CA GLU A 38 6.51 -46.64 -38.99
C GLU A 38 5.54 -47.53 -39.77
N ASN A 39 6.04 -48.61 -40.38
CA ASN A 39 5.24 -49.54 -41.19
C ASN A 39 4.38 -48.82 -42.24
N SER A 40 4.97 -47.86 -42.96
CA SER A 40 4.30 -47.01 -43.95
C SER A 40 3.22 -46.07 -43.40
N ASN A 41 3.08 -45.94 -42.07
CA ASN A 41 2.18 -44.99 -41.42
C ASN A 41 2.97 -43.80 -40.86
N ILE A 42 2.41 -42.60 -40.98
CA ILE A 42 2.96 -41.41 -40.34
C ILE A 42 2.46 -41.38 -38.91
N VAL A 43 3.37 -41.44 -37.96
CA VAL A 43 3.06 -41.49 -36.54
C VAL A 43 3.71 -40.33 -35.80
N CYS A 44 3.09 -39.95 -34.69
CA CYS A 44 3.68 -39.01 -33.76
C CYS A 44 4.72 -39.76 -32.90
N SER A 45 6.01 -39.57 -33.19
CA SER A 45 7.09 -40.20 -32.41
C SER A 45 7.36 -39.48 -31.09
N ARG A 46 7.04 -38.18 -31.01
CA ARG A 46 7.01 -37.42 -29.75
C ARG A 46 5.90 -36.38 -29.79
N LYS A 47 5.02 -36.39 -28.79
CA LYS A 47 3.99 -35.34 -28.68
C LYS A 47 4.64 -34.01 -28.28
N PRO A 48 4.20 -32.88 -28.87
CA PRO A 48 4.54 -31.56 -28.36
C PRO A 48 4.17 -31.44 -26.89
N GLY A 49 5.07 -30.87 -26.09
CA GLY A 49 4.82 -30.58 -24.68
C GLY A 49 3.94 -29.35 -24.50
N ASN A 50 3.24 -29.29 -23.37
CA ASN A 50 2.54 -28.08 -22.95
C ASN A 50 3.53 -27.01 -22.51
N GLY A 51 3.13 -25.75 -22.61
CA GLY A 51 3.85 -24.66 -21.97
C GLY A 51 3.82 -24.81 -20.45
N GLN A 52 4.89 -24.40 -19.78
CA GLN A 52 4.94 -24.37 -18.32
C GLN A 52 4.12 -23.19 -17.78
N VAL A 53 3.63 -23.31 -16.55
CA VAL A 53 2.93 -22.21 -15.87
C VAL A 53 3.90 -21.05 -15.65
N GLY A 54 3.42 -19.82 -15.77
CA GLY A 54 4.21 -18.64 -15.42
C GLY A 54 4.49 -18.54 -13.92
N ASN A 55 5.52 -17.80 -13.54
CA ASN A 55 5.84 -17.60 -12.12
C ASN A 55 4.90 -16.60 -11.46
N SER A 56 4.75 -16.69 -10.15
CA SER A 56 3.98 -15.72 -9.37
C SER A 56 4.57 -14.31 -9.48
N GLY A 57 3.71 -13.30 -9.45
CA GLY A 57 4.16 -11.93 -9.21
C GLY A 57 4.72 -11.75 -7.79
N SER A 58 5.62 -10.78 -7.57
CA SER A 58 6.17 -10.53 -6.24
C SER A 58 5.17 -9.77 -5.35
N THR A 59 5.36 -9.85 -4.04
CA THR A 59 4.60 -9.01 -3.10
C THR A 59 4.95 -7.53 -3.28
N GLY A 60 3.96 -6.65 -3.16
CA GLY A 60 4.18 -5.20 -3.09
C GLY A 60 4.89 -4.80 -1.80
N SER A 61 5.62 -3.68 -1.78
CA SER A 61 6.32 -3.26 -0.56
C SER A 61 5.38 -2.59 0.44
N THR A 62 5.79 -2.57 1.72
CA THR A 62 5.02 -1.97 2.80
C THR A 62 5.03 -0.43 2.68
N GLY A 63 3.89 0.22 2.96
CA GLY A 63 3.82 1.69 3.04
C GLY A 63 4.60 2.23 4.23
N THR A 64 5.13 3.46 4.13
CA THR A 64 5.93 4.03 5.24
C THR A 64 5.06 4.35 6.44
N ALA A 65 5.57 4.16 7.65
CA ALA A 65 4.87 4.59 8.86
C ALA A 65 4.70 6.12 8.90
N GLY A 66 3.57 6.57 9.44
CA GLY A 66 3.33 7.98 9.72
C GLY A 66 4.19 8.46 10.90
N ALA A 67 4.68 9.68 10.81
CA ALA A 67 5.41 10.33 11.88
C ALA A 67 4.48 10.80 13.02
N LYS A 68 5.02 10.84 14.25
CA LYS A 68 4.31 11.34 15.44
C LYS A 68 3.88 12.81 15.24
N GLY A 69 2.69 13.20 15.68
CA GLY A 69 2.21 14.57 15.64
C GLY A 69 3.20 15.53 16.32
N ARG A 70 3.30 16.76 15.80
CA ARG A 70 4.19 17.75 16.39
C ARG A 70 3.69 18.11 17.79
N PRO A 71 4.58 18.30 18.78
CA PRO A 71 4.15 18.73 20.11
C PRO A 71 3.53 20.12 20.05
N ALA A 72 2.65 20.43 20.99
CA ALA A 72 2.18 21.80 21.18
C ALA A 72 3.39 22.72 21.48
N PRO A 73 3.47 23.93 20.90
CA PRO A 73 4.54 24.84 21.24
C PRO A 73 4.32 25.38 22.67
N PRO A 74 5.36 25.36 23.53
CA PRO A 74 5.32 26.11 24.79
C PRO A 74 5.00 27.58 24.47
N SER A 75 3.95 28.11 25.11
CA SER A 75 3.44 29.44 24.77
C SER A 75 3.11 30.20 26.03
N THR A 76 3.34 31.51 25.97
CA THR A 76 2.89 32.47 26.99
C THR A 76 1.94 33.46 26.34
N VAL A 77 0.78 33.67 26.94
CA VAL A 77 -0.26 34.58 26.44
C VAL A 77 -0.56 35.62 27.50
N HIS A 78 -0.51 36.91 27.12
CA HIS A 78 -0.88 38.03 27.97
C HIS A 78 -2.23 38.58 27.50
N LEU A 79 -3.25 38.48 28.35
CA LEU A 79 -4.64 38.77 28.01
C LEU A 79 -5.08 40.19 28.38
N GLY A 80 -4.34 40.88 29.24
CA GLY A 80 -4.74 42.20 29.75
C GLY A 80 -6.00 42.13 30.63
N VAL A 81 -6.89 43.11 30.48
CA VAL A 81 -8.19 43.14 31.17
C VAL A 81 -9.19 42.25 30.44
N VAL A 82 -9.76 41.28 31.16
CA VAL A 82 -10.70 40.30 30.60
C VAL A 82 -12.13 40.76 30.85
N THR A 83 -12.80 41.24 29.81
CA THR A 83 -14.18 41.78 29.86
C THR A 83 -15.26 40.84 29.31
N GLY A 84 -14.93 39.57 29.09
CA GLY A 84 -15.83 38.55 28.56
C GLY A 84 -15.15 37.18 28.51
N THR A 85 -15.78 36.18 27.90
CA THR A 85 -15.21 34.82 27.82
C THR A 85 -14.03 34.74 26.85
N VAL A 86 -12.88 34.29 27.37
CA VAL A 86 -11.68 33.93 26.61
C VAL A 86 -11.45 32.43 26.73
N THR A 87 -11.50 31.72 25.61
CA THR A 87 -11.21 30.28 25.58
C THR A 87 -9.76 30.05 25.14
N ILE A 88 -8.98 29.33 25.93
CA ILE A 88 -7.62 28.90 25.57
C ILE A 88 -7.67 27.41 25.28
N LYS A 89 -7.50 27.05 24.01
CA LYS A 89 -7.46 25.65 23.55
C LYS A 89 -6.01 25.24 23.32
N ALA A 90 -5.55 24.19 24.00
CA ALA A 90 -4.19 23.69 23.83
C ALA A 90 -4.10 22.16 23.79
N GLY A 91 -3.29 21.64 22.87
CA GLY A 91 -3.07 20.20 22.72
C GLY A 91 -2.04 19.90 21.64
N GLY A 92 -1.50 18.69 21.61
CA GLY A 92 -0.55 18.30 20.57
C GLY A 92 -1.19 18.20 19.18
N GLY A 93 -0.37 18.22 18.14
CA GLY A 93 -0.81 18.09 16.75
C GLY A 93 -1.24 16.66 16.39
N THR A 94 -1.97 16.52 15.29
CA THR A 94 -2.38 15.22 14.75
C THR A 94 -1.18 14.43 14.23
N GLY A 95 -1.13 13.13 14.52
CA GLY A 95 -0.17 12.20 13.92
C GLY A 95 -0.35 12.10 12.40
N GLN A 96 0.74 11.84 11.69
CA GLN A 96 0.67 11.64 10.25
C GLN A 96 -0.04 10.30 9.95
N ASP A 97 -0.84 10.26 8.89
CA ASP A 97 -1.39 9.00 8.38
C ASP A 97 -0.27 8.07 7.88
N GLY A 98 -0.50 6.76 7.98
CA GLY A 98 0.39 5.75 7.40
C GLY A 98 0.24 5.67 5.88
N GLY A 99 1.33 5.35 5.19
CA GLY A 99 1.34 5.19 3.73
C GLY A 99 0.59 3.95 3.28
N GLN A 100 -0.06 3.99 2.11
CA GLN A 100 -0.71 2.81 1.54
C GLN A 100 0.33 1.73 1.16
N GLY A 101 0.02 0.45 1.35
CA GLY A 101 0.86 -0.64 0.85
C GLY A 101 0.89 -0.73 -0.68
N GLY A 102 2.01 -1.16 -1.24
CA GLY A 102 2.16 -1.29 -2.69
C GLY A 102 1.34 -2.43 -3.29
N THR A 103 0.88 -2.28 -4.53
CA THR A 103 0.16 -3.35 -5.25
C THR A 103 1.08 -4.55 -5.50
N GLY A 104 0.56 -5.78 -5.39
CA GLY A 104 1.29 -6.98 -5.80
C GLY A 104 1.63 -6.98 -7.29
N GLY A 105 2.70 -7.65 -7.67
CA GLY A 105 3.11 -7.79 -9.07
C GLY A 105 2.17 -8.68 -9.87
N THR A 106 2.04 -8.44 -11.17
CA THR A 106 1.26 -9.30 -12.07
C THR A 106 1.88 -10.70 -12.17
N GLY A 107 1.05 -11.73 -12.27
CA GLY A 107 1.54 -13.08 -12.53
C GLY A 107 2.19 -13.21 -13.91
N GLY A 108 3.29 -13.97 -14.02
CA GLY A 108 3.98 -14.18 -15.27
C GLY A 108 3.12 -14.92 -16.30
N GLN A 109 3.28 -14.61 -17.58
CA GLN A 109 2.54 -15.32 -18.63
C GLN A 109 2.89 -16.81 -18.63
N GLY A 110 1.94 -17.65 -19.04
CA GLY A 110 2.26 -19.05 -19.29
C GLY A 110 3.17 -19.22 -20.50
N GLY A 111 3.94 -20.30 -20.51
CA GLY A 111 4.78 -20.66 -21.63
C GLY A 111 3.98 -21.03 -22.87
N GLN A 112 4.57 -20.83 -24.05
CA GLN A 112 3.99 -21.30 -25.30
C GLN A 112 4.07 -22.84 -25.37
N PRO A 113 3.12 -23.51 -26.04
CA PRO A 113 3.26 -24.95 -26.30
C PRO A 113 4.45 -25.24 -27.23
N GLY A 114 4.91 -26.49 -27.20
CA GLY A 114 5.82 -27.00 -28.22
C GLY A 114 5.17 -26.99 -29.60
N ASN A 115 5.97 -26.83 -30.64
CA ASN A 115 5.50 -26.91 -32.03
C ASN A 115 4.97 -28.31 -32.33
N ASN A 116 3.87 -28.37 -33.09
CA ASN A 116 3.42 -29.59 -33.74
C ASN A 116 4.03 -29.67 -35.14
N PRO A 117 5.09 -30.47 -35.36
CA PRO A 117 5.78 -30.46 -36.65
C PRO A 117 4.91 -31.08 -37.76
N PRO A 118 4.83 -30.44 -38.94
CA PRO A 118 4.21 -31.05 -40.10
C PRO A 118 5.07 -32.19 -40.64
N PHE A 119 4.43 -33.25 -41.11
CA PHE A 119 5.06 -34.19 -42.04
C PHE A 119 4.75 -33.74 -43.48
N ASN A 120 5.80 -33.44 -44.23
CA ASN A 120 5.71 -33.11 -45.66
C ASN A 120 6.07 -34.33 -46.48
N PHE A 121 5.21 -34.73 -47.41
CA PHE A 121 5.52 -35.80 -48.33
C PHE A 121 6.57 -35.34 -49.34
N PRO A 122 7.60 -36.15 -49.63
CA PRO A 122 8.59 -35.80 -50.65
C PRO A 122 7.94 -35.79 -52.05
N PRO A 123 8.50 -35.02 -53.01
CA PRO A 123 8.05 -35.06 -54.40
C PRO A 123 8.04 -36.50 -54.97
N PRO A 124 7.12 -36.83 -55.90
CA PRO A 124 6.16 -35.96 -56.60
C PRO A 124 4.81 -35.80 -55.87
N PHE A 125 4.70 -36.27 -54.62
CA PHE A 125 3.44 -36.24 -53.88
C PHE A 125 3.10 -34.80 -53.45
N HIS A 126 2.10 -34.20 -54.08
CA HIS A 126 1.58 -32.87 -53.71
C HIS A 126 0.47 -33.00 -52.67
N ILE A 127 0.75 -33.72 -51.59
CA ILE A 127 -0.22 -33.94 -50.50
C ILE A 127 0.00 -32.84 -49.45
N PRO A 128 -1.07 -32.16 -48.97
CA PRO A 128 -0.95 -31.19 -47.89
C PRO A 128 -0.24 -31.77 -46.66
N PRO A 129 0.50 -30.95 -45.88
CA PRO A 129 1.19 -31.43 -44.69
C PRO A 129 0.22 -32.04 -43.68
N VAL A 130 0.60 -33.19 -43.11
CA VAL A 130 -0.18 -33.84 -42.05
C VAL A 130 0.45 -33.61 -40.68
N TYR A 131 -0.38 -33.43 -39.66
CA TYR A 131 0.04 -33.17 -38.28
C TYR A 131 -0.41 -34.33 -37.38
N PRO A 132 0.38 -35.41 -37.32
CA PRO A 132 -0.03 -36.64 -36.64
C PRO A 132 -0.05 -36.51 -35.11
N CYS A 133 0.54 -35.45 -34.55
CA CYS A 133 0.55 -35.21 -33.11
C CYS A 133 -0.63 -34.35 -32.66
N THR A 134 -1.13 -34.62 -31.45
CA THR A 134 -1.99 -33.68 -30.73
C THR A 134 -1.18 -32.44 -30.34
N ALA A 135 -1.71 -31.24 -30.59
CA ALA A 135 -1.04 -30.00 -30.21
C ALA A 135 -0.92 -29.89 -28.68
N GLY A 136 0.20 -29.31 -28.21
CA GLY A 136 0.34 -28.91 -26.82
C GLY A 136 -0.57 -27.71 -26.51
N VAL A 137 -0.88 -27.51 -25.23
CA VAL A 137 -1.62 -26.32 -24.77
C VAL A 137 -0.67 -25.28 -24.16
N PRO A 138 -0.98 -23.98 -24.27
CA PRO A 138 -0.26 -22.95 -23.53
C PRO A 138 -0.28 -23.22 -22.03
N GLY A 139 0.81 -22.85 -21.36
CA GLY A 139 0.86 -22.82 -19.92
C GLY A 139 -0.14 -21.79 -19.38
N ALA A 140 -0.59 -22.01 -18.15
CA ALA A 140 -1.44 -21.06 -17.46
C ALA A 140 -0.61 -19.85 -16.98
N GLN A 141 -1.23 -18.66 -16.82
CA GLN A 141 -0.57 -17.54 -16.15
C GLN A 141 -0.23 -17.90 -14.70
N GLY A 142 0.91 -17.44 -14.19
CA GLY A 142 1.21 -17.49 -12.77
C GLY A 142 0.20 -16.67 -11.94
N PRO A 143 0.08 -16.91 -10.64
CA PRO A 143 -0.78 -16.09 -9.78
C PRO A 143 -0.22 -14.68 -9.61
N GLY A 144 -1.10 -13.71 -9.41
CA GLY A 144 -0.70 -12.35 -9.03
C GLY A 144 -0.12 -12.31 -7.62
N GLY A 145 0.89 -11.48 -7.40
CA GLY A 145 1.55 -11.31 -6.11
C GLY A 145 0.63 -10.74 -5.03
N LYS A 146 1.03 -10.82 -3.76
CA LYS A 146 0.26 -10.25 -2.65
C LYS A 146 0.43 -8.73 -2.61
N GLY A 147 -0.59 -7.99 -2.18
CA GLY A 147 -0.41 -6.59 -1.81
C GLY A 147 0.54 -6.41 -0.62
N GLY A 148 1.29 -5.31 -0.61
CA GLY A 148 2.10 -4.89 0.53
C GLY A 148 1.24 -4.40 1.69
N ASN A 149 1.73 -4.48 2.91
CA ASN A 149 0.99 -3.99 4.07
C ASN A 149 0.95 -2.45 4.08
N GLY A 150 -0.08 -1.87 4.67
CA GLY A 150 -0.11 -0.44 4.95
C GLY A 150 0.87 -0.05 6.05
N GLY A 151 1.31 1.20 6.02
CA GLY A 151 2.13 1.80 7.07
C GLY A 151 1.32 2.05 8.33
N ASN A 152 1.96 1.93 9.49
CA ASN A 152 1.35 2.28 10.77
C ASN A 152 1.03 3.77 10.82
N ALA A 153 -0.02 4.15 11.53
CA ALA A 153 -0.31 5.55 11.76
C ALA A 153 0.68 6.17 12.75
N GLY A 154 0.95 7.46 12.59
CA GLY A 154 1.70 8.24 13.57
C GLY A 154 0.89 8.44 14.85
N ASN A 155 1.57 8.39 15.99
CA ASN A 155 0.96 8.79 17.26
C ASN A 155 0.58 10.27 17.24
N GLY A 156 -0.36 10.69 18.09
CA GLY A 156 -0.62 12.10 18.33
C GLY A 156 0.57 12.80 18.98
N GLY A 157 0.66 14.12 18.77
CA GLY A 157 1.65 14.97 19.39
C GLY A 157 1.40 15.16 20.87
N ASP A 158 2.47 15.40 21.61
CA ASP A 158 2.37 15.67 23.04
C ASP A 158 1.91 17.12 23.29
N GLY A 159 1.14 17.31 24.35
CA GLY A 159 0.81 18.64 24.84
C GLY A 159 2.02 19.34 25.46
N ALA A 160 1.84 20.63 25.77
CA ALA A 160 2.83 21.45 26.44
C ALA A 160 2.21 22.26 27.57
N THR A 161 3.04 22.89 28.40
CA THR A 161 2.58 23.86 29.38
C THR A 161 2.38 25.22 28.71
N ILE A 162 1.19 25.77 28.86
CA ILE A 162 0.79 27.10 28.40
C ILE A 162 0.61 28.00 29.61
N MET A 163 1.31 29.12 29.63
CA MET A 163 1.16 30.16 30.66
C MET A 163 0.21 31.24 30.14
N ALA A 164 -0.87 31.49 30.85
CA ALA A 164 -1.81 32.57 30.54
C ALA A 164 -1.80 33.60 31.67
N PHE A 165 -1.48 34.84 31.33
CA PHE A 165 -1.43 35.97 32.25
C PHE A 165 -2.59 36.93 31.97
N TYR A 166 -3.22 37.45 33.01
CA TYR A 166 -4.27 38.48 32.92
C TYR A 166 -4.05 39.58 33.95
N THR A 167 -4.46 40.81 33.65
CA THR A 167 -4.28 41.95 34.56
C THR A 167 -5.45 42.08 35.54
N SER A 168 -6.70 41.95 35.07
CA SER A 168 -7.91 41.95 35.91
C SER A 168 -9.12 41.34 35.18
N PHE A 169 -10.16 40.96 35.93
CA PHE A 169 -11.47 40.59 35.39
C PHE A 169 -12.45 41.76 35.52
N ASN A 170 -13.24 42.02 34.46
CA ASN A 170 -14.33 42.98 34.45
C ASN A 170 -15.56 42.31 33.83
N ASP A 171 -16.22 41.47 34.62
CA ASP A 171 -17.31 40.58 34.19
C ASP A 171 -16.92 39.55 33.11
N GLY A 172 -15.64 39.16 33.06
CA GLY A 172 -15.11 38.17 32.13
C GLY A 172 -14.64 36.87 32.79
N GLU A 173 -14.33 35.86 31.98
CA GLU A 173 -13.85 34.53 32.41
C GLU A 173 -12.82 33.99 31.43
N ILE A 174 -11.87 33.18 31.91
CA ILE A 174 -10.95 32.41 31.08
C ILE A 174 -11.31 30.93 31.19
N GLU A 175 -11.64 30.32 30.05
CA GLU A 175 -11.96 28.90 29.93
C GLU A 175 -10.77 28.12 29.34
N PRO A 176 -10.00 27.39 30.16
CA PRO A 176 -8.96 26.50 29.66
C PRO A 176 -9.58 25.21 29.12
N VAL A 177 -9.25 24.89 27.87
CA VAL A 177 -9.65 23.65 27.21
C VAL A 177 -8.41 22.92 26.74
N THR A 178 -8.19 21.72 27.25
CA THR A 178 -7.08 20.88 26.84
C THR A 178 -7.57 19.72 25.99
N PHE A 179 -6.78 19.31 25.01
CA PHE A 179 -7.06 18.15 24.18
C PHE A 179 -5.79 17.34 23.92
N TYR A 180 -5.97 16.06 23.61
CA TYR A 180 -4.89 15.16 23.23
C TYR A 180 -4.56 15.34 21.75
N GLY A 181 -3.29 15.23 21.38
CA GLY A 181 -2.94 15.02 19.98
C GLY A 181 -3.63 13.76 19.47
N THR A 182 -4.36 13.86 18.37
CA THR A 182 -5.04 12.72 17.76
C THR A 182 -4.03 11.88 16.98
N PRO A 183 -4.13 10.54 17.01
CA PRO A 183 -3.31 9.72 16.12
C PRO A 183 -3.73 9.94 14.67
N GLY A 184 -2.83 9.62 13.74
CA GLY A 184 -3.18 9.51 12.33
C GLY A 184 -4.04 8.27 12.05
N THR A 185 -4.41 8.12 10.79
CA THR A 185 -5.10 6.93 10.26
C THR A 185 -4.08 5.89 9.77
N PRO A 186 -4.26 4.59 10.05
CA PRO A 186 -3.41 3.57 9.46
C PRO A 186 -3.50 3.56 7.93
N GLY A 187 -2.37 3.31 7.28
CA GLY A 187 -2.35 3.10 5.84
C GLY A 187 -3.15 1.84 5.47
N PRO A 188 -3.92 1.87 4.37
CA PRO A 188 -4.56 0.66 3.87
C PRO A 188 -3.52 -0.30 3.29
N GLY A 189 -3.84 -1.60 3.28
CA GLY A 189 -3.07 -2.58 2.52
C GLY A 189 -3.13 -2.31 1.01
N GLY A 190 -2.10 -2.77 0.30
CA GLY A 190 -2.08 -2.76 -1.16
C GLY A 190 -2.99 -3.82 -1.75
N ASN A 191 -3.41 -3.64 -3.00
CA ASN A 191 -4.18 -4.64 -3.72
C ASN A 191 -3.30 -5.84 -4.12
N GLY A 192 -3.90 -7.02 -4.28
CA GLY A 192 -3.24 -8.14 -4.94
C GLY A 192 -2.89 -7.80 -6.40
N GLY A 193 -1.85 -8.46 -6.92
CA GLY A 193 -1.47 -8.36 -8.31
C GLY A 193 -2.47 -9.02 -9.26
N SER A 194 -2.47 -8.61 -10.52
CA SER A 194 -3.39 -9.16 -11.52
C SER A 194 -2.94 -10.53 -12.04
N SER A 195 -3.92 -11.40 -12.33
CA SER A 195 -3.74 -12.66 -13.06
C SER A 195 -5.10 -13.22 -13.46
N SER A 196 -5.17 -13.92 -14.59
CA SER A 196 -6.36 -14.64 -15.04
C SER A 196 -6.71 -15.85 -14.18
N ASN A 197 -5.77 -16.32 -13.34
CA ASN A 197 -5.90 -17.59 -12.63
C ASN A 197 -6.15 -17.43 -11.14
N SER A 198 -5.46 -16.50 -10.47
CA SER A 198 -5.66 -16.18 -9.05
C SER A 198 -4.74 -15.04 -8.61
N ASN A 199 -4.99 -14.42 -7.46
CA ASN A 199 -4.04 -13.55 -6.80
C ASN A 199 -3.85 -13.96 -5.34
N LEU A 200 -2.71 -13.60 -4.76
CA LEU A 200 -2.38 -13.92 -3.37
C LEU A 200 -3.08 -13.00 -2.33
N GLY A 201 -4.05 -12.19 -2.77
CA GLY A 201 -4.85 -11.31 -1.93
C GLY A 201 -4.21 -9.94 -1.64
N PRO A 202 -4.96 -9.07 -0.94
CA PRO A 202 -4.47 -7.77 -0.52
C PRO A 202 -3.45 -7.88 0.63
N GLY A 203 -2.74 -6.79 0.87
CA GLY A 203 -1.98 -6.59 2.10
C GLY A 203 -2.89 -6.26 3.28
N ASN A 204 -2.34 -6.34 4.49
CA ASN A 204 -3.06 -5.93 5.69
C ASN A 204 -2.98 -4.41 5.89
N PRO A 205 -3.99 -3.76 6.48
CA PRO A 205 -3.86 -2.39 6.98
C PRO A 205 -2.73 -2.28 8.02
N GLY A 206 -2.18 -1.07 8.17
CA GLY A 206 -1.25 -0.77 9.26
C GLY A 206 -1.90 -0.77 10.65
N ALA A 207 -1.09 -0.61 11.69
CA ALA A 207 -1.58 -0.46 13.06
C ALA A 207 -2.01 0.99 13.36
N PRO A 208 -3.01 1.19 14.24
CA PRO A 208 -3.36 2.52 14.76
C PRO A 208 -2.24 3.12 15.60
N GLY A 209 -2.13 4.45 15.55
CA GLY A 209 -1.31 5.21 16.46
C GLY A 209 -1.99 5.40 17.80
N ASN A 210 -1.22 5.80 18.81
CA ASN A 210 -1.74 6.18 20.11
C ASN A 210 -2.01 7.68 20.16
N PRO A 211 -3.02 8.15 20.91
CA PRO A 211 -3.13 9.56 21.27
C PRO A 211 -1.84 10.07 21.93
N GLY A 212 -1.55 11.36 21.75
CA GLY A 212 -0.49 12.03 22.48
C GLY A 212 -0.89 12.34 23.92
N THR A 213 -0.21 13.29 24.56
CA THR A 213 -0.60 13.79 25.88
C THR A 213 -1.41 15.09 25.77
N ALA A 214 -2.19 15.40 26.80
CA ALA A 214 -2.88 16.68 26.91
C ALA A 214 -1.91 17.79 27.33
N SER A 215 -2.19 19.03 26.91
CA SER A 215 -1.49 20.21 27.41
C SER A 215 -1.88 20.55 28.86
N SER A 216 -1.10 21.38 29.52
CA SER A 216 -1.44 22.00 30.81
C SER A 216 -1.58 23.50 30.62
N ILE A 217 -2.67 24.11 31.09
CA ILE A 217 -2.88 25.57 31.00
C ILE A 217 -2.84 26.12 32.42
N ILE A 218 -1.89 27.00 32.69
CA ILE A 218 -1.69 27.64 33.98
C ILE A 218 -2.10 29.11 33.82
N ILE A 219 -3.15 29.52 34.52
CA ILE A 219 -3.66 30.88 34.50
C ILE A 219 -3.17 31.62 35.74
N ARG A 220 -2.60 32.81 35.58
CA ARG A 220 -2.11 33.66 36.67
C ARG A 220 -2.45 35.12 36.44
N GLN A 221 -2.73 35.85 37.51
CA GLN A 221 -2.79 37.31 37.44
C GLN A 221 -1.37 37.88 37.32
N GLU A 222 -1.21 38.92 36.52
CA GLU A 222 0.01 39.72 36.48
C GLU A 222 0.17 40.46 37.81
N SER A 223 1.34 40.31 38.41
CA SER A 223 1.77 41.03 39.62
C SER A 223 2.19 42.45 39.31
#